data_AF-A0A940LXJ6-F1
#
_entry.id   AF-A0A940LXJ6-F1
#
_cell.length_a   1.000
_cell.length_b   1.000
_cell.length_c   1.000
_cell.angle_alpha   90.00
_cell.angle_beta   90.00
_cell.angle_gamma   90.00
#
_symmetry.space_group_name_H-M   'P 1'
#
loop_
_entity.id
_entity.type
_entity.pdbx_description
1 polymer ?
#
loop_
_entity_poly.entity_id
_entity_poly.type
_entity_poly.pdbx_seq_one_letter_code
_entity_poly.pdbx_strand_id
1 'polypeptide(L)'
;TQTVAGKLAREPVDVDRGRGKPVRRDCWPMDTTTHGRAPPPPPPPPPPPPPPSAPMMAMARGVVAEDVVVTGSRAKLAEQSELGDYKLYTLPEPVSVAARQTKQVAFLDQKAVAFQRLYVLTMSTYDDYGDAPENLPATEVVLRLENKPGVGLGKPLPSGALAVMETAGGRPAFAGEQSMRDVAVGQPFDLTIGEAMDVAIR
;
A
#
# COMPACT_ATOMS: atom_id res chain seq x y z
N THR A 1 8.18 10.91 -3.77
CA THR A 1 7.16 10.23 -4.60
C THR A 1 5.84 10.32 -3.89
N GLN A 2 4.77 10.69 -4.60
CA GLN A 2 3.44 10.90 -4.00
C GLN A 2 2.46 9.86 -4.55
N THR A 3 1.57 9.38 -3.68
CA THR A 3 0.50 8.44 -4.05
C THR A 3 -0.84 8.95 -3.53
N VAL A 4 -1.89 8.75 -4.31
CA VAL A 4 -3.28 9.01 -3.90
C VAL A 4 -3.90 7.68 -3.45
N ALA A 5 -4.58 7.67 -2.31
CA ALA A 5 -5.28 6.49 -1.80
C ALA A 5 -6.79 6.75 -1.71
N GLY A 6 -7.58 5.68 -1.87
CA GLY A 6 -9.04 5.73 -1.87
C GLY A 6 -9.66 5.57 -3.26
N LYS A 7 -10.99 5.52 -3.32
CA LYS A 7 -11.71 5.38 -4.59
C LYS A 7 -11.72 6.72 -5.33
N LEU A 8 -11.18 6.75 -6.54
CA LEU A 8 -11.24 7.95 -7.38
C LEU A 8 -12.69 8.22 -7.81
N ALA A 9 -13.19 9.41 -7.51
CA ALA A 9 -14.40 9.92 -8.15
C ALA A 9 -14.10 10.14 -9.63
N ARG A 10 -14.57 9.21 -10.47
CA ARG A 10 -14.42 9.27 -11.92
C ARG A 10 -15.79 9.50 -12.53
N GLU A 11 -15.94 10.60 -13.24
CA GLU A 11 -17.06 10.80 -14.14
C GLU A 11 -16.65 10.30 -15.53
N PRO A 12 -17.33 9.29 -16.10
CA PRO A 12 -17.07 8.87 -17.46
C PRO A 12 -17.53 9.98 -18.40
N VAL A 13 -16.56 10.71 -18.94
CA VAL A 13 -16.81 11.67 -20.02
C VAL A 13 -16.61 10.94 -21.33
N ASP A 14 -17.64 10.96 -22.19
CA ASP A 14 -17.52 10.45 -23.55
C ASP A 14 -16.67 11.44 -24.35
N VAL A 15 -15.37 11.15 -24.40
CA VAL A 15 -14.40 11.92 -25.18
C VAL A 15 -14.44 11.41 -26.62
N ASP A 16 -14.79 12.29 -27.57
CA ASP A 16 -14.62 12.01 -28.99
C ASP A 16 -13.16 11.64 -29.24
N ARG A 17 -12.91 10.35 -29.47
CA ARG A 17 -11.57 9.81 -29.67
C ARG A 17 -10.94 10.29 -30.98
N GLY A 18 -11.68 11.06 -31.77
CA GLY A 18 -11.31 11.50 -33.09
C GLY A 18 -11.23 10.30 -34.04
N ARG A 19 -11.41 10.56 -35.34
CA ARG A 19 -11.08 9.54 -36.33
C ARG A 19 -9.57 9.48 -36.48
N GLY A 20 -8.98 8.33 -36.18
CA GLY A 20 -7.57 8.07 -36.43
C GLY A 20 -7.26 8.32 -37.91
N LYS A 21 -6.51 9.39 -38.21
CA LYS A 21 -6.01 9.62 -39.56
C LYS A 21 -4.85 8.64 -39.78
N PRO A 22 -4.84 7.85 -40.87
CA PRO A 22 -3.70 7.02 -41.19
C PRO A 22 -2.50 7.92 -41.42
N VAL A 23 -1.50 7.82 -40.56
CA VAL A 23 -0.20 8.48 -40.77
C VAL A 23 0.53 7.64 -41.79
N ARG A 24 0.50 8.07 -43.06
CA ARG A 24 1.48 7.63 -44.03
C ARG A 24 2.81 8.20 -43.58
N ARG A 25 3.70 7.35 -43.07
CA ARG A 25 5.11 7.69 -42.98
C ARG A 25 5.63 7.67 -44.41
N ASP A 26 5.42 8.75 -45.14
CA ASP A 26 6.30 9.03 -46.26
C ASP A 26 7.68 9.14 -45.61
N CYS A 27 8.51 8.13 -45.87
CA CYS A 27 9.86 8.10 -45.33
C CYS A 27 10.47 9.45 -45.66
N TRP A 28 10.77 10.22 -44.61
CA TRP A 28 11.66 11.36 -44.72
C TRP A 28 12.86 10.88 -45.54
N PRO A 29 13.30 11.61 -46.58
CA PRO A 29 14.30 11.08 -47.50
C PRO A 29 15.50 10.62 -46.69
N MET A 30 15.65 9.29 -46.61
CA MET A 30 16.79 8.64 -46.00
C MET A 30 17.92 8.77 -47.01
N ASP A 31 18.53 9.94 -47.06
CA ASP A 31 19.97 9.96 -47.27
C ASP A 31 20.58 9.17 -46.11
N THR A 32 21.45 8.24 -46.49
CA THR A 32 21.99 7.19 -45.63
C THR A 32 22.50 7.74 -44.30
N THR A 33 22.20 7.05 -43.20
CA THR A 33 22.73 7.33 -41.85
C THR A 33 24.25 7.10 -41.73
N THR A 34 24.96 6.95 -42.84
CA THR A 34 26.37 6.56 -42.90
C THR A 34 27.33 7.75 -42.80
N HIS A 35 26.86 8.99 -43.00
CA HIS A 35 27.72 10.19 -42.90
C HIS A 35 27.11 11.29 -42.04
N GLY A 36 26.88 10.99 -40.75
CA GLY A 36 26.91 12.03 -39.74
C GLY A 36 28.35 12.58 -39.64
N ARG A 37 28.50 13.90 -39.56
CA ARG A 37 29.80 14.55 -39.28
C ARG A 37 30.42 13.86 -38.06
N ALA A 38 31.64 13.33 -38.20
CA ALA A 38 32.34 12.71 -37.09
C ALA A 38 32.38 13.71 -35.91
N PRO A 39 32.00 13.29 -34.68
CA PRO A 39 32.13 14.14 -33.51
C PRO A 39 33.60 14.55 -33.37
N PRO A 40 33.90 15.80 -32.95
CA PRO A 40 35.27 16.22 -32.70
C PRO A 40 35.94 15.25 -31.71
N PRO A 41 37.25 14.98 -31.86
CA PRO A 41 37.95 14.09 -30.94
C PRO A 41 37.85 14.62 -29.49
N PRO A 42 37.74 13.73 -28.50
CA PRO A 42 37.71 14.15 -27.10
C PRO A 42 38.98 14.92 -26.73
N PRO A 43 38.90 15.91 -25.82
CA PRO A 43 40.09 16.59 -25.31
C PRO A 43 41.04 15.59 -24.64
N PRO A 44 42.35 15.87 -24.63
CA PRO A 44 43.33 15.00 -23.97
C PRO A 44 43.02 14.86 -22.47
N PRO A 45 43.29 13.69 -21.87
CA PRO A 45 43.05 13.49 -20.45
C PRO A 45 43.90 14.46 -19.62
N PRO A 46 43.38 14.96 -18.48
CA PRO A 46 44.17 15.77 -17.56
C PRO A 46 45.39 14.96 -17.05
N PRO A 47 46.50 15.63 -16.71
CA PRO A 47 47.67 14.97 -16.14
C PRO A 47 47.28 14.24 -14.84
N PRO A 48 47.92 13.08 -14.55
CA PRO A 48 47.63 12.32 -13.35
C PRO A 48 47.93 13.15 -12.10
N PRO A 49 47.10 13.04 -11.05
CA PRO A 49 47.39 13.67 -9.77
C PRO A 49 48.69 13.09 -9.18
N PRO A 50 49.44 13.88 -8.38
CA PRO A 50 50.63 13.39 -7.69
C PRO A 50 50.28 12.23 -6.76
N PRO A 51 51.19 11.26 -6.57
CA PRO A 51 50.94 10.10 -5.72
C PRO A 51 50.73 10.53 -4.27
N PRO A 52 49.75 9.94 -3.56
CA PRO A 52 49.59 10.15 -2.13
C PRO A 52 50.78 9.54 -1.37
N SER A 53 51.20 10.21 -0.30
CA SER A 53 52.17 9.66 0.65
C SER A 53 51.62 8.40 1.31
N ALA A 54 52.45 7.35 1.39
CA ALA A 54 52.10 6.03 1.88
C ALA A 54 51.54 6.04 3.32
N PRO A 55 50.49 5.25 3.63
CA PRO A 55 50.10 4.96 5.00
C PRO A 55 50.89 3.76 5.55
N MET A 56 51.22 3.80 6.84
CA MET A 56 51.72 2.63 7.58
C MET A 56 50.65 1.54 7.69
N MET A 57 51.10 0.29 7.62
CA MET A 57 50.30 -0.93 7.76
C MET A 57 49.75 -1.11 9.18
N ALA A 58 48.48 -1.49 9.29
CA ALA A 58 47.96 -2.25 10.43
C ALA A 58 47.06 -3.39 9.91
N MET A 59 47.50 -4.62 10.14
CA MET A 59 46.78 -5.85 9.85
C MET A 59 45.84 -6.18 11.01
N ALA A 60 44.57 -6.52 10.74
CA ALA A 60 43.87 -7.55 11.51
C ALA A 60 42.64 -8.09 10.76
N ARG A 61 42.56 -9.42 10.77
CA ARG A 61 41.59 -10.31 10.14
C ARG A 61 40.17 -10.18 10.69
N GLY A 62 39.20 -10.56 9.86
CA GLY A 62 37.89 -11.00 10.36
C GLY A 62 36.83 -11.05 9.26
N VAL A 63 36.77 -12.17 8.54
CA VAL A 63 35.62 -12.52 7.71
C VAL A 63 34.47 -12.88 8.65
N VAL A 64 33.35 -12.17 8.58
CA VAL A 64 32.06 -12.63 9.11
C VAL A 64 30.98 -12.41 8.06
N ALA A 65 30.11 -13.39 8.02
CA ALA A 65 29.15 -13.71 6.98
C ALA A 65 28.16 -12.57 6.68
N GLU A 66 27.62 -12.62 5.47
CA GLU A 66 26.38 -11.95 5.11
C GLU A 66 25.28 -12.36 6.10
N ASP A 67 25.00 -11.50 7.07
CA ASP A 67 23.71 -11.51 7.71
C ASP A 67 22.70 -10.97 6.71
N VAL A 68 21.77 -11.84 6.34
CA VAL A 68 20.51 -11.51 5.68
C VAL A 68 19.92 -10.29 6.38
N VAL A 69 20.03 -9.13 5.74
CA VAL A 69 19.33 -7.92 6.17
C VAL A 69 17.85 -8.16 5.94
N VAL A 70 17.18 -8.63 6.98
CA VAL A 70 15.72 -8.51 7.11
C VAL A 70 15.42 -7.01 7.01
N THR A 71 14.80 -6.61 5.92
CA THR A 71 14.27 -5.26 5.66
C THR A 71 13.11 -4.92 6.59
N GLY A 72 13.36 -4.95 7.90
CA GLY A 72 12.44 -4.57 8.97
C GLY A 72 12.86 -3.30 9.71
N SER A 73 13.80 -2.53 9.16
CA SER A 73 14.24 -1.25 9.73
C SER A 73 13.14 -0.21 9.57
N ARG A 74 12.33 -0.04 10.63
CA ARG A 74 11.39 1.07 10.89
C ARG A 74 10.85 1.69 9.60
N ALA A 75 9.83 1.07 9.03
CA ALA A 75 9.19 1.61 7.85
C ALA A 75 8.84 3.08 8.12
N LYS A 76 9.54 4.01 7.45
CA LYS A 76 9.19 5.41 7.52
C LYS A 76 7.79 5.51 6.91
N LEU A 77 6.84 5.97 7.73
CA LEU A 77 5.44 6.06 7.34
C LEU A 77 5.25 7.16 6.30
N ALA A 78 4.24 6.99 5.45
CA ALA A 78 3.87 8.03 4.51
C ALA A 78 3.30 9.26 5.26
N GLU A 79 3.72 10.45 4.85
CA GLU A 79 3.19 11.70 5.38
C GLU A 79 1.94 12.12 4.60
N GLN A 80 0.84 12.32 5.32
CA GLN A 80 -0.43 12.72 4.70
C GLN A 80 -0.51 14.24 4.53
N SER A 81 -0.93 14.68 3.35
CA SER A 81 -1.33 16.05 3.05
C SER A 81 -2.66 16.09 2.29
N GLU A 82 -3.22 17.28 2.17
CA GLU A 82 -4.49 17.52 1.48
C GLU A 82 -4.24 18.00 0.03
N LEU A 83 -5.02 17.51 -0.92
CA LEU A 83 -5.06 17.99 -2.31
C LEU A 83 -6.51 18.10 -2.78
N GLY A 84 -7.14 19.26 -2.55
CA GLY A 84 -8.58 19.41 -2.75
C GLY A 84 -9.33 18.45 -1.82
N ASP A 85 -10.19 17.60 -2.38
CA ASP A 85 -10.91 16.56 -1.65
C ASP A 85 -10.11 15.26 -1.46
N TYR A 86 -8.89 15.18 -2.02
CA TYR A 86 -8.06 13.98 -1.98
C TYR A 86 -7.04 13.99 -0.84
N LYS A 87 -6.76 12.80 -0.31
CA LYS A 87 -5.64 12.57 0.62
C LYS A 87 -4.42 12.14 -0.16
N LEU A 88 -3.36 12.93 -0.07
CA LEU A 88 -2.09 12.66 -0.72
C LEU A 88 -1.09 12.12 0.32
N TYR A 89 -0.41 11.05 -0.02
CA TYR A 89 0.54 10.39 0.86
C TYR A 89 1.93 10.48 0.24
N THR A 90 2.79 11.25 0.89
CA THR A 90 4.18 11.45 0.48
C THR A 90 5.03 10.36 1.10
N LEU A 91 5.68 9.57 0.25
CA LEU A 91 6.61 8.56 0.71
C LEU A 91 7.91 9.23 1.16
N PRO A 92 8.43 8.87 2.33
CA PRO A 92 9.59 9.52 2.96
C PRO A 92 10.90 9.27 2.21
N GLU A 93 10.95 8.24 1.38
CA GLU A 93 12.07 7.95 0.50
C GLU A 93 11.59 7.89 -0.95
N PRO A 94 12.39 8.41 -1.89
CA PRO A 94 12.08 8.30 -3.31
C PRO A 94 12.02 6.83 -3.70
N VAL A 95 10.93 6.43 -4.36
CA VAL A 95 10.76 5.07 -4.86
C VAL A 95 10.63 5.08 -6.37
N SER A 96 11.40 4.23 -7.05
CA SER A 96 11.15 3.88 -8.45
C SER A 96 10.19 2.70 -8.53
N VAL A 97 9.35 2.70 -9.56
CA VAL A 97 8.47 1.59 -9.92
C VAL A 97 8.78 1.26 -11.38
N ALA A 98 9.45 0.13 -11.62
CA ALA A 98 9.72 -0.35 -12.97
C ALA A 98 8.43 -0.83 -13.67
N ALA A 99 8.51 -1.04 -14.98
CA ALA A 99 7.38 -1.57 -15.74
C ALA A 99 6.89 -2.89 -15.15
N ARG A 100 5.58 -2.98 -14.85
CA ARG A 100 4.93 -4.14 -14.21
C ARG A 100 5.46 -4.49 -12.81
N GLN A 101 6.16 -3.57 -12.15
CA GLN A 101 6.56 -3.74 -10.76
C GLN A 101 5.44 -3.29 -9.82
N THR A 102 5.20 -4.07 -8.77
CA THR A 102 4.38 -3.67 -7.61
C THR A 102 5.32 -3.37 -6.45
N LYS A 103 5.10 -2.23 -5.77
CA LYS A 103 5.83 -1.88 -4.55
C LYS A 103 4.83 -1.69 -3.41
N GLN A 104 5.04 -2.44 -2.33
CA GLN A 104 4.27 -2.28 -1.11
C GLN A 104 4.99 -1.28 -0.20
N VAL A 105 4.22 -0.36 0.37
CA VAL A 105 4.73 0.71 1.23
C VAL A 105 3.92 0.72 2.52
N ALA A 106 4.58 0.95 3.65
CA ALA A 106 3.89 1.07 4.92
C ALA A 106 3.08 2.37 4.93
N PHE A 107 1.77 2.21 5.10
CA PHE A 107 0.83 3.32 5.02
C PHE A 107 0.56 3.92 6.41
N LEU A 108 0.22 3.06 7.36
CA LEU A 108 -0.16 3.44 8.72
C LEU A 108 0.38 2.41 9.70
N ASP A 109 0.99 2.88 10.79
CA ASP A 109 1.30 2.05 11.95
C ASP A 109 0.81 2.78 13.20
N GLN A 110 -0.25 2.24 13.80
CA GLN A 110 -0.85 2.76 15.03
C GLN A 110 -0.99 1.59 16.00
N LYS A 111 -0.40 1.72 17.19
CA LYS A 111 -0.51 0.70 18.24
C LYS A 111 -1.65 1.04 19.19
N ALA A 112 -2.14 0.01 19.89
CA ALA A 112 -3.16 0.14 20.93
C ALA A 112 -4.43 0.87 20.45
N VAL A 113 -4.86 0.61 19.21
CA VAL A 113 -6.14 1.10 18.68
C VAL A 113 -7.27 0.41 19.42
N ALA A 114 -8.16 1.17 20.06
CA ALA A 114 -9.30 0.59 20.75
C ALA A 114 -10.36 0.12 19.77
N PHE A 115 -10.97 -1.03 20.07
CA PHE A 115 -12.10 -1.59 19.34
C PHE A 115 -13.00 -2.36 20.30
N GLN A 116 -14.26 -2.54 19.91
CA GLN A 116 -15.22 -3.38 20.61
C GLN A 116 -15.44 -4.66 19.81
N ARG A 117 -15.35 -5.82 20.46
CA ARG A 117 -15.77 -7.09 19.84
C ARG A 117 -17.25 -7.31 20.14
N LEU A 118 -18.04 -7.40 19.08
CA LEU A 118 -19.48 -7.62 19.12
C LEU A 118 -19.80 -8.98 18.50
N TYR A 119 -20.83 -9.61 19.02
CA TYR A 119 -21.44 -10.80 18.44
C TYR A 119 -22.80 -10.36 17.89
N VAL A 120 -22.95 -10.37 16.57
CA VAL A 120 -24.09 -9.78 15.87
C VAL A 120 -24.86 -10.87 15.16
N LEU A 121 -26.15 -10.96 15.45
CA LEU A 121 -27.07 -11.83 14.73
C LEU A 121 -28.12 -10.93 14.07
N THR A 122 -28.26 -11.07 12.75
CA THR A 122 -29.20 -10.28 11.97
C THR A 122 -30.43 -11.12 11.64
N MET A 123 -31.59 -10.73 12.15
CA MET A 123 -32.88 -11.38 11.86
C MET A 123 -33.71 -10.51 10.91
N SER A 124 -34.30 -11.14 9.90
CA SER A 124 -35.29 -10.53 9.02
C SER A 124 -36.70 -10.79 9.55
N THR A 125 -37.58 -9.78 9.50
CA THR A 125 -39.00 -9.97 9.84
C THR A 125 -39.78 -10.75 8.78
N TYR A 126 -39.18 -11.03 7.62
CA TYR A 126 -39.80 -11.76 6.51
C TYR A 126 -39.45 -13.25 6.51
N ASP A 127 -38.48 -13.66 7.32
CA ASP A 127 -38.01 -15.04 7.36
C ASP A 127 -38.66 -15.77 8.55
N ASP A 128 -39.11 -17.00 8.30
CA ASP A 128 -39.62 -17.88 9.34
C ASP A 128 -38.47 -18.70 9.93
N TYR A 129 -37.85 -18.15 10.96
CA TYR A 129 -36.84 -18.85 11.75
C TYR A 129 -37.58 -19.66 12.83
N GLY A 130 -38.07 -20.84 12.48
CA GLY A 130 -38.72 -21.74 13.45
C GLY A 130 -37.80 -22.06 14.65
N ASP A 131 -38.32 -22.77 15.66
CA ASP A 131 -37.64 -22.95 16.96
C ASP A 131 -36.35 -23.81 16.93
N ALA A 132 -35.99 -24.40 15.79
CA ALA A 132 -34.80 -25.23 15.68
C ALA A 132 -33.54 -24.34 15.57
N PRO A 133 -32.47 -24.60 16.35
CA PRO A 133 -31.24 -23.79 16.33
C PRO A 133 -30.57 -23.70 14.95
N GLU A 134 -30.74 -24.73 14.12
CA GLU A 134 -30.23 -24.80 12.74
C GLU A 134 -30.95 -23.88 11.75
N ASN A 135 -32.14 -23.37 12.12
CA ASN A 135 -32.87 -22.39 11.33
C ASN A 135 -32.45 -20.95 11.65
N LEU A 136 -31.69 -20.72 12.72
CA LEU A 136 -31.21 -19.40 13.08
C LEU A 136 -29.97 -19.04 12.25
N PRO A 137 -29.83 -17.76 11.82
CA PRO A 137 -28.63 -17.32 11.13
C PRO A 137 -27.39 -17.42 12.03
N ALA A 138 -26.23 -17.64 11.43
CA ALA A 138 -24.97 -17.69 12.16
C ALA A 138 -24.68 -16.35 12.85
N THR A 139 -24.13 -16.41 14.06
CA THR A 139 -23.72 -15.23 14.80
C THR A 139 -22.39 -14.71 14.22
N GLU A 140 -22.37 -13.48 13.71
CA GLU A 140 -21.16 -12.84 13.21
C GLU A 140 -20.29 -12.30 14.35
N VAL A 141 -18.97 -12.35 14.17
CA VAL A 141 -17.99 -11.66 15.01
C VAL A 141 -17.60 -10.36 14.32
N VAL A 142 -17.95 -9.24 14.95
CA VAL A 142 -17.72 -7.89 14.42
C VAL A 142 -16.79 -7.11 15.34
N LEU A 143 -15.73 -6.52 14.79
CA LEU A 143 -14.92 -5.54 15.49
C LEU A 143 -15.42 -4.14 15.13
N ARG A 144 -16.00 -3.43 16.08
CA ARG A 144 -16.44 -2.04 15.93
C ARG A 144 -15.35 -1.08 16.37
N LEU A 145 -14.99 -0.15 15.50
CA LEU A 145 -13.97 0.85 15.74
C LEU A 145 -14.56 2.25 15.60
N GLU A 146 -14.09 3.16 16.45
CA GLU A 146 -14.33 4.59 16.29
C GLU A 146 -13.06 5.27 15.78
N ASN A 147 -13.11 5.91 14.61
CA ASN A 147 -11.95 6.59 14.05
C ASN A 147 -11.68 7.96 14.71
N LYS A 148 -11.55 8.01 16.03
CA LYS A 148 -11.33 9.25 16.80
C LYS A 148 -9.84 9.44 17.15
N PRO A 149 -9.35 10.69 17.21
CA PRO A 149 -8.00 10.97 17.73
C PRO A 149 -7.84 10.44 19.17
N GLY A 150 -6.66 9.91 19.49
CA GLY A 150 -6.29 9.46 20.85
C GLY A 150 -6.77 8.06 21.26
N VAL A 151 -7.97 7.63 20.84
CA VAL A 151 -8.55 6.33 21.21
C VAL A 151 -8.64 5.37 20.01
N GLY A 152 -8.77 5.90 18.80
CA GLY A 152 -8.79 5.14 17.55
C GLY A 152 -7.60 5.45 16.65
N LEU A 153 -7.78 5.23 15.35
CA LEU A 153 -6.77 5.54 14.34
C LEU A 153 -6.59 7.06 14.16
N GLY A 154 -7.69 7.83 14.28
CA GLY A 154 -7.68 9.29 14.23
C GLY A 154 -7.19 9.87 12.90
N LYS A 155 -7.27 9.09 11.81
CA LYS A 155 -6.72 9.42 10.49
C LYS A 155 -7.72 8.99 9.42
N PRO A 156 -7.83 9.71 8.29
CA PRO A 156 -8.69 9.26 7.19
C PRO A 156 -8.17 7.92 6.67
N LEU A 157 -9.08 6.95 6.55
CA LEU A 157 -8.75 5.61 6.09
C LEU A 157 -9.25 5.47 4.65
N PRO A 158 -8.37 5.16 3.70
CA PRO A 158 -8.78 4.92 2.33
C PRO A 158 -9.53 3.59 2.22
N SER A 159 -10.43 3.49 1.25
CA SER A 159 -11.06 2.24 0.87
C SER A 159 -10.02 1.18 0.48
N GLY A 160 -10.24 -0.07 0.85
CA GLY A 160 -9.31 -1.17 0.58
C GLY A 160 -9.72 -2.47 1.25
N ALA A 161 -8.83 -3.47 1.23
CA ALA A 161 -9.01 -4.68 2.01
C ALA A 161 -8.30 -4.54 3.37
N LEU A 162 -8.93 -5.00 4.43
CA LEU A 162 -8.37 -5.02 5.78
C LEU A 162 -8.35 -6.46 6.29
N ALA A 163 -7.16 -6.95 6.64
CA ALA A 163 -6.96 -8.25 7.25
C ALA A 163 -6.73 -8.09 8.76
N VAL A 164 -7.39 -8.93 9.55
CA VAL A 164 -7.24 -9.00 11.00
C VAL A 164 -6.39 -10.23 11.33
N MET A 165 -5.37 -9.99 12.14
CA MET A 165 -4.48 -11.02 12.66
C MET A 165 -4.62 -11.06 14.18
N GLU A 166 -4.87 -12.24 14.73
CA GLU A 166 -4.87 -12.50 16.17
C GLU A 166 -3.60 -13.24 16.57
N THR A 167 -3.33 -13.32 17.88
CA THR A 167 -2.21 -14.12 18.38
C THR A 167 -2.73 -15.47 18.87
N ALA A 168 -2.34 -16.54 18.19
CA ALA A 168 -2.64 -17.91 18.58
C ALA A 168 -1.32 -18.67 18.84
N GLY A 169 -1.17 -19.24 20.03
CA GLY A 169 0.06 -19.97 20.40
C GLY A 169 1.34 -19.13 20.29
N GLY A 170 1.25 -17.82 20.52
CA GLY A 170 2.38 -16.89 20.43
C GLY A 170 2.77 -16.49 19.00
N ARG A 171 2.00 -16.86 17.98
CA ARG A 171 2.24 -16.47 16.58
C ARG A 171 1.04 -15.72 16.00
N PRO A 172 1.26 -14.80 15.05
CA PRO A 172 0.16 -14.20 14.29
C PRO A 172 -0.60 -15.27 13.50
N ALA A 173 -1.91 -15.30 13.65
CA ALA A 173 -2.83 -16.15 12.92
C ALA A 173 -3.89 -15.27 12.24
N PHE A 174 -4.25 -15.61 11.01
CA PHE A 174 -5.29 -14.91 10.28
C PHE A 174 -6.65 -15.16 10.93
N ALA A 175 -7.36 -14.09 11.26
CA ALA A 175 -8.67 -14.15 11.90
C ALA A 175 -9.81 -13.79 10.95
N GLY A 176 -9.55 -12.96 9.94
CA GLY A 176 -10.56 -12.56 8.95
C GLY A 176 -10.09 -11.43 8.04
N GLU A 177 -10.81 -11.21 6.94
CA GLU A 177 -10.59 -10.09 6.03
C GLU A 177 -11.93 -9.50 5.62
N GLN A 178 -11.99 -8.17 5.50
CA GLN A 178 -13.15 -7.48 4.95
C GLN A 178 -12.73 -6.32 4.06
N SER A 179 -13.49 -6.09 2.98
CA SER A 179 -13.40 -4.86 2.21
C SER A 179 -13.96 -3.68 3.00
N MET A 180 -13.30 -2.54 2.94
CA MET A 180 -13.64 -1.31 3.65
C MET A 180 -13.82 -0.17 2.66
N ARG A 181 -14.79 0.70 2.93
CA ARG A 181 -14.99 1.98 2.23
C ARG A 181 -14.02 3.04 2.77
N ASP A 182 -14.01 4.22 2.16
CA ASP A 182 -13.31 5.37 2.76
C ASP A 182 -13.99 5.75 4.10
N VAL A 183 -13.18 5.95 5.15
CA VAL A 183 -13.66 6.29 6.51
C VAL A 183 -13.02 7.60 6.94
N ALA A 184 -13.86 8.62 7.18
CA ALA A 184 -13.42 9.91 7.68
C ALA A 184 -13.02 9.85 9.16
N VAL A 185 -12.24 10.84 9.62
CA VAL A 185 -11.97 11.02 11.05
C VAL A 185 -13.29 11.30 11.78
N GLY A 186 -13.50 10.63 12.91
CA GLY A 186 -14.72 10.70 13.72
C GLY A 186 -15.80 9.71 13.31
N GLN A 187 -15.70 9.09 12.12
CA GLN A 187 -16.68 8.12 11.65
C GLN A 187 -16.39 6.72 12.21
N PRO A 188 -17.41 6.00 12.74
CA PRO A 188 -17.24 4.61 13.12
C PRO A 188 -17.25 3.69 11.90
N PHE A 189 -16.61 2.53 12.05
CA PHE A 189 -16.65 1.46 11.06
C PHE A 189 -16.58 0.09 11.74
N ASP A 190 -17.15 -0.90 11.08
CA ASP A 190 -17.25 -2.27 11.55
C ASP A 190 -16.41 -3.18 10.65
N LEU A 191 -15.76 -4.16 11.27
CA LEU A 191 -15.00 -5.22 10.61
C LEU A 191 -15.58 -6.58 10.99
N THR A 192 -16.30 -7.20 10.08
CA THR A 192 -16.76 -8.59 10.24
C THR A 192 -15.60 -9.53 9.95
N ILE A 193 -15.15 -10.28 10.96
CA ILE A 193 -13.96 -11.14 10.84
C ILE A 193 -14.32 -12.62 10.67
N GLY A 194 -15.55 -13.03 10.99
CA GLY A 194 -16.00 -14.41 10.79
C GLY A 194 -17.28 -14.70 11.56
N GLU A 195 -17.59 -15.98 11.73
CA GLU A 195 -18.76 -16.47 12.47
C GLU A 195 -18.34 -17.11 13.80
N ALA A 196 -19.13 -16.89 14.84
CA ALA A 196 -18.95 -17.49 16.16
C ALA A 196 -19.65 -18.85 16.20
N MET A 197 -18.89 -19.91 16.44
CA MET A 197 -19.41 -21.28 16.53
C MET A 197 -19.96 -21.63 17.92
N ASP A 198 -19.54 -20.89 18.94
CA ASP A 198 -19.83 -21.12 20.35
C ASP A 198 -20.89 -20.14 20.93
N VAL A 199 -21.40 -19.23 20.11
CA VAL A 199 -22.41 -18.24 20.51
C VAL A 199 -23.72 -18.49 19.77
N ALA A 200 -24.75 -18.85 20.52
CA ALA A 200 -26.11 -19.06 20.02
C ALA A 200 -27.13 -18.30 20.88
N ILE A 201 -28.19 -17.83 20.24
CA ILE A 201 -29.34 -17.19 20.90
C ILE A 201 -30.31 -18.30 21.35
N ARG A 202 -30.89 -18.13 22.53
CA ARG A 202 -31.91 -19.01 23.11
C ARG A 202 -33.16 -18.24 23.48
#